data_AF-Q2YZQ1-F1
#
_entry.id   AF-Q2YZQ1-F1
#
_cell.length_a   1.000
_cell.length_b   1.000
_cell.length_c   1.000
_cell.angle_alpha   90.00
_cell.angle_beta   90.00
_cell.angle_gamma   90.00
#
_symmetry.space_group_name_H-M   'P 1'
#
loop_
_entity.id
_entity.type
_entity.pdbx_description
1 polymer ?
#
loop_
_entity_poly.entity_id
_entity_poly.type
_entity_poly.pdbx_seq_one_letter_code
_entity_poly.pdbx_strand_id
1 'polypeptide(L)'
;MNKLEESLSKIAETISGMDEASLSSLWEKYKAKAYNFSASTAWEKDFIIFSIINAIRVKNSIFNEQILKNNSHANQPPKPARVAKPDLKLVK
;
A
#
# COMPACT_ATOMS: atom_id res chain seq x y z
N MET A 1 15.66 9.52 22.87
CA MET A 1 14.34 9.24 22.26
C MET A 1 13.32 9.32 23.39
N ASN A 2 12.21 10.03 23.21
CA ASN A 2 11.17 10.09 24.25
C ASN A 2 10.56 8.69 24.46
N LYS A 3 10.12 8.34 25.68
CA LYS A 3 9.52 7.02 25.99
C LYS A 3 8.37 6.63 25.04
N LEU A 4 7.62 7.63 24.56
CA LEU A 4 6.56 7.44 23.57
C LEU A 4 7.11 7.03 22.21
N GLU A 5 8.19 7.67 21.75
CA GLU A 5 8.84 7.34 20.47
C GLU A 5 9.40 5.91 20.48
N GLU A 6 10.01 5.48 21.59
CA GLU A 6 10.50 4.11 21.74
C GLU A 6 9.36 3.08 21.70
N SER A 7 8.23 3.41 22.32
CA SER A 7 7.04 2.54 22.31
C SER A 7 6.45 2.45 20.89
N LEU A 8 6.34 3.58 20.19
CA LEU A 8 5.88 3.62 18.81
C LEU A 8 6.83 2.87 17.87
N SER A 9 8.15 2.98 18.09
CA SER A 9 9.17 2.25 17.32
C SER A 9 9.00 0.74 17.47
N LYS A 10 8.84 0.25 18.71
CA LYS A 10 8.59 -1.18 18.98
C LYS A 10 7.30 -1.68 18.34
N ILE A 11 6.24 -0.87 18.36
CA ILE A 11 4.98 -1.19 17.69
C ILE A 11 5.20 -1.29 16.17
N ALA A 12 5.91 -0.32 15.58
CA ALA A 12 6.20 -0.32 14.15
C ALA A 12 7.03 -1.54 13.72
N GLU A 13 8.05 -1.92 14.49
CA GLU A 13 8.86 -3.12 14.26
C GLU A 13 8.00 -4.40 14.33
N THR A 14 7.20 -4.52 15.39
CA THR A 14 6.32 -5.68 15.60
C THR A 14 5.37 -5.87 14.42
N ILE A 15 4.73 -4.79 13.96
CA ILE A 15 3.72 -4.91 12.92
C ILE A 15 4.34 -4.99 11.52
N SER A 16 5.55 -4.47 11.32
CA SER A 16 6.29 -4.66 10.06
C SER A 16 6.62 -6.13 9.78
N GLY A 17 6.69 -6.97 10.82
CA GLY A 17 6.88 -8.41 10.70
C GLY A 17 5.60 -9.22 10.45
N MET A 18 4.41 -8.60 10.48
CA MET A 18 3.15 -9.30 10.23
C MET A 18 2.88 -9.44 8.73
N ASP A 19 2.44 -10.62 8.32
CA ASP A 19 2.01 -10.90 6.95
C ASP A 19 0.63 -10.31 6.64
N GLU A 20 0.36 -10.07 5.36
CA GLU A 20 -0.86 -9.40 4.89
C GLU A 20 -2.14 -10.23 5.15
N ALA A 21 -2.02 -11.55 5.24
CA ALA A 21 -3.15 -12.42 5.56
C ALA A 21 -3.56 -12.28 7.04
N SER A 22 -2.59 -12.26 7.95
CA SER A 22 -2.83 -11.98 9.37
C SER A 22 -3.44 -10.59 9.59
N LEU A 23 -3.00 -9.57 8.85
CA LEU A 23 -3.56 -8.22 8.94
C LEU A 23 -5.00 -8.12 8.42
N SER A 24 -5.37 -8.93 7.42
CA SER A 24 -6.71 -8.89 6.84
C SER A 24 -7.77 -9.43 7.79
N SER A 25 -7.50 -10.54 8.49
CA SER A 25 -8.42 -11.09 9.50
C SER A 25 -8.61 -10.17 10.71
N LEU A 26 -7.53 -9.53 11.18
CA LEU A 26 -7.58 -8.54 12.26
C LEU A 26 -8.33 -7.28 11.82
N TRP A 27 -8.15 -6.83 10.59
CA TRP A 27 -8.81 -5.65 10.06
C TRP A 27 -10.33 -5.79 10.10
N GLU A 28 -10.91 -6.92 9.66
CA GLU A 28 -12.37 -7.12 9.67
C GLU A 28 -12.94 -7.04 11.10
N LYS A 29 -12.25 -7.66 12.06
CA LYS A 29 -12.62 -7.64 13.48
C LYS A 29 -12.63 -6.21 14.05
N TYR A 30 -11.55 -5.46 13.85
CA TYR A 30 -11.44 -4.11 14.40
C TYR A 30 -12.25 -3.08 13.62
N LYS A 31 -12.50 -3.31 12.33
CA LYS A 31 -13.44 -2.52 11.54
C LYS A 31 -14.82 -2.55 12.18
N ALA A 32 -15.40 -3.74 12.42
CA ALA A 32 -16.73 -3.85 13.02
C ALA A 32 -16.83 -3.10 14.37
N LYS A 33 -15.79 -3.19 15.19
CA LYS A 33 -15.69 -2.49 16.48
C LYS A 33 -15.57 -0.97 16.34
N ALA A 34 -14.76 -0.50 15.38
CA ALA A 34 -14.57 0.92 15.13
C ALA A 34 -15.85 1.60 14.62
N TYR A 35 -16.60 0.93 13.73
CA TYR A 35 -17.86 1.45 13.19
C TYR A 35 -19.01 1.45 14.21
N ASN A 36 -18.97 0.57 15.23
CA ASN A 36 -19.96 0.58 16.31
C ASN A 36 -19.53 1.54 17.43
N PHE A 37 -19.82 2.83 17.24
CA PHE A 37 -19.41 3.88 18.17
C PHE A 37 -19.90 3.64 19.60
N SER A 38 -18.99 3.81 20.56
CA SER A 38 -19.28 3.84 21.98
C SER A 38 -18.36 4.87 22.63
N ALA A 39 -18.88 5.72 23.52
CA ALA A 39 -18.07 6.65 24.31
C ALA A 39 -17.35 5.90 25.46
N SER A 40 -16.52 4.91 25.12
CA SER A 40 -15.78 4.09 26.06
C SER A 40 -14.30 4.03 25.69
N THR A 41 -13.45 3.92 26.71
CA THR A 41 -12.00 3.73 26.54
C THR A 41 -11.66 2.46 25.74
N ALA A 42 -12.54 1.45 25.81
CA ALA A 42 -12.42 0.24 25.01
C ALA A 42 -12.61 0.52 23.51
N TRP A 43 -13.60 1.35 23.15
CA TRP A 43 -13.83 1.76 21.78
C TRP A 43 -12.67 2.62 21.24
N GLU A 44 -12.17 3.57 22.02
CA GLU A 44 -11.00 4.37 21.64
C GLU A 44 -9.80 3.48 21.32
N LYS A 45 -9.54 2.48 22.17
CA LYS A 45 -8.47 1.50 21.95
C LYS A 45 -8.70 0.68 20.68
N ASP A 46 -9.92 0.16 20.48
CA ASP A 46 -10.26 -0.61 19.27
C ASP A 46 -10.09 0.26 18.00
N PHE A 47 -10.44 1.55 18.06
CA PHE A 47 -10.29 2.49 16.96
C PHE A 47 -8.81 2.81 16.65
N ILE A 48 -7.97 2.98 17.67
CA ILE A 48 -6.52 3.17 17.49
C ILE A 48 -5.91 1.93 16.82
N ILE A 49 -6.27 0.72 17.27
CA ILE A 49 -5.78 -0.52 16.65
C ILE A 49 -6.23 -0.61 15.19
N PHE A 50 -7.51 -0.33 14.89
CA PHE A 50 -8.01 -0.25 13.52
C PHE A 50 -7.22 0.75 12.66
N SER A 51 -6.94 1.94 13.19
CA SER A 51 -6.21 3.01 12.49
C SER A 51 -4.79 2.59 12.14
N ILE A 52 -4.08 1.93 13.06
CA ILE A 52 -2.73 1.40 12.82
C ILE A 52 -2.74 0.35 11.71
N ILE A 53 -3.65 -0.63 11.77
CA ILE A 53 -3.79 -1.67 10.74
C ILE A 53 -4.08 -1.03 9.37
N ASN A 54 -4.97 -0.04 9.33
CA ASN A 54 -5.32 0.66 8.10
C ASN A 54 -4.12 1.41 7.50
N ALA A 55 -3.32 2.09 8.33
CA ALA A 55 -2.11 2.79 7.88
C ALA A 55 -1.12 1.84 7.18
N ILE A 56 -0.97 0.61 7.68
CA ILE A 56 -0.07 -0.39 7.09
C ILE A 56 -0.62 -0.89 5.75
N ARG A 57 -1.93 -1.15 5.64
CA ARG A 57 -2.55 -1.54 4.36
C ARG A 57 -2.37 -0.45 3.31
N VAL A 58 -2.58 0.81 3.68
CA VAL A 58 -2.34 1.96 2.79
C VAL A 58 -0.86 2.03 2.37
N LYS A 59 0.07 1.89 3.33
CA LYS A 59 1.52 1.84 3.05
C LYS A 59 1.84 0.72 2.05
N ASN A 60 1.31 -0.49 2.26
CA ASN A 60 1.54 -1.64 1.38
C ASN A 60 0.96 -1.41 -0.02
N SER A 61 -0.24 -0.85 -0.11
CA SER A 61 -0.85 -0.49 -1.41
C SER A 61 0.01 0.51 -2.18
N ILE A 62 0.50 1.55 -1.51
CA ILE A 62 1.38 2.56 -2.12
C ILE A 62 2.71 1.90 -2.55
N PHE A 63 3.31 1.08 -1.70
CA PHE A 63 4.55 0.39 -2.02
C PHE A 63 4.39 -0.51 -3.25
N ASN A 64 3.35 -1.33 -3.29
CA ASN A 64 3.04 -2.21 -4.42
C ASN A 64 2.81 -1.42 -5.71
N GLU A 65 2.12 -0.29 -5.64
CA GLU A 65 1.92 0.61 -6.79
C GLU A 65 3.25 1.17 -7.32
N GLN A 66 4.14 1.62 -6.43
CA GLN A 66 5.45 2.17 -6.82
C GLN A 66 6.34 1.09 -7.44
N ILE A 67 6.35 -0.12 -6.88
CA ILE A 67 7.06 -1.26 -7.45
C ILE A 67 6.50 -1.61 -8.83
N LEU A 68 5.18 -1.62 -9.01
CA LEU A 68 4.56 -1.89 -10.31
C LEU A 68 4.94 -0.83 -11.35
N LYS A 69 4.94 0.45 -10.97
CA LYS A 69 5.39 1.55 -11.85
C LYS A 69 6.84 1.35 -12.28
N ASN A 70 7.76 1.11 -11.35
CA ASN A 70 9.18 0.89 -11.67
C ASN A 70 9.39 -0.32 -12.59
N ASN A 71 8.68 -1.44 -12.36
CA ASN A 71 8.76 -2.62 -13.23
C ASN A 71 8.13 -2.38 -14.61
N SER A 72 7.09 -1.56 -14.69
CA SER A 72 6.46 -1.17 -15.96
C SER A 72 7.37 -0.28 -16.80
N HIS A 73 8.23 0.53 -16.17
CA HIS A 73 9.27 1.30 -16.86
C HIS A 73 10.44 0.43 -17.34
N ALA A 74 10.73 -0.69 -16.66
CA ALA A 74 11.77 -1.63 -17.09
C ALA A 74 11.34 -2.55 -18.25
N ASN A 75 10.04 -2.77 -18.44
CA ASN A 75 9.47 -3.64 -19.47
C ASN A 75 8.78 -2.89 -20.63
N GLN A 76 9.07 -1.60 -20.84
CA GLN A 76 8.63 -0.96 -22.08
C GLN A 76 9.50 -1.47 -23.24
N PRO A 77 8.95 -2.20 -24.22
CA PRO A 77 9.69 -2.47 -25.44
C PRO A 77 10.07 -1.12 -26.07
N PRO A 78 11.28 -0.99 -26.65
CA PRO A 78 11.67 0.25 -27.31
C PRO A 78 10.57 0.63 -28.30
N LYS A 79 10.04 1.85 -28.13
CA LYS A 79 9.04 2.43 -29.03
C LYS A 79 9.55 2.23 -30.45
N PRO A 80 8.83 1.50 -31.34
CA PRO A 80 9.37 1.21 -32.66
C PRO A 80 9.68 2.55 -33.31
N ALA A 81 10.96 2.76 -33.62
CA ALA A 81 11.40 3.90 -34.40
C ALA A 81 10.50 3.94 -35.64
N ARG A 82 9.81 5.06 -35.86
CA ARG A 82 8.99 5.25 -37.06
C ARG A 82 9.90 5.05 -38.26
N VAL A 83 9.85 3.86 -38.86
CA VAL A 83 10.50 3.60 -40.14
C VAL A 83 9.84 4.57 -41.11
N ALA A 84 10.60 5.58 -41.54
CA ALA A 84 10.16 6.50 -42.57
C ALA A 84 9.74 5.65 -43.77
N LYS A 85 8.47 5.73 -44.14
CA LYS A 85 7.92 5.02 -45.30
C LYS A 85 8.79 5.37 -46.51
N PRO A 86 9.35 4.40 -47.25
CA PRO A 86 10.05 4.72 -48.49
C PRO A 86 9.03 5.21 -49.52
N ASP A 87 9.30 6.38 -50.11
CA ASP A 87 8.53 6.97 -51.21
C ASP A 87 8.64 6.09 -52.46
N LEU A 88 7.73 5.13 -52.61
CA LEU A 88 7.56 4.41 -53.87
C LEU A 88 6.62 5.22 -54.76
N LYS A 89 7.20 5.93 -55.73
CA LYS A 89 6.45 6.60 -56.79
C LYS A 89 5.97 5.56 -57.81
N LEU A 90 4.67 5.55 -58.07
CA LEU A 90 4.05 4.73 -59.10
C LEU A 90 4.49 5.26 -60.49
N VAL A 91 5.20 4.44 -61.26
CA VAL A 91 5.54 4.74 -62.66
C VAL A 91 4.41 4.21 -63.54
N LYS A 92 3.94 5.05 -64.46
CA LYS A 92 2.80 4.81 -65.36
C LYS A 92 3.23 4.12 -66.64
#